data_AF-A0A2L2YJ93-F1
#
_entry.id   AF-A0A2L2YJ93-F1
#
_cell.length_a   1.000
_cell.length_b   1.000
_cell.length_c   1.000
_cell.angle_alpha   90.00
_cell.angle_beta   90.00
_cell.angle_gamma   90.00
#
_symmetry.space_group_name_H-M   'P 1'
#
loop_
_entity.id
_entity.type
_entity.pdbx_description
1 polymer ?
#
loop_
_entity_poly.entity_id
_entity_poly.type
_entity_poly.pdbx_seq_one_letter_code
_entity_poly.pdbx_strand_id
1 'polypeptide(L)' 'SKSKMQPTHPIRLALALNFSVSYFEILNSPDKACQLAKQAFDDAIAELDTLNDDSYKDSTLIIQLLRDNLTL' A
#
# COMPACT_ATOMS: atom_id res chain seq x y z
N SER A 1 -16.16 -2.20 -1.96
CA SER A 1 -15.47 -1.63 -0.78
C SER A 1 -14.43 -2.64 -0.33
N LYS A 2 -13.13 -2.38 -0.53
CA LYS A 2 -11.97 -3.31 -0.39
C LYS A 2 -12.03 -4.64 -1.17
N SER A 3 -13.09 -5.44 -1.05
CA SER A 3 -13.28 -6.74 -1.72
C SER A 3 -13.56 -6.68 -3.23
N LYS A 4 -13.52 -5.48 -3.85
CA LYS A 4 -13.68 -5.32 -5.30
C LYS A 4 -12.35 -5.19 -6.05
N MET A 5 -11.24 -4.97 -5.35
CA MET A 5 -9.92 -4.76 -5.96
C MET A 5 -8.91 -5.66 -5.27
N GLN A 6 -8.09 -6.35 -6.06
CA GLN A 6 -7.00 -7.17 -5.55
C GLN A 6 -6.04 -6.31 -4.70
N PRO A 7 -5.39 -6.87 -3.68
CA PRO A 7 -4.40 -6.15 -2.87
C PRO A 7 -3.31 -5.49 -3.68
N THR A 8 -2.92 -6.12 -4.79
CA THR A 8 -1.93 -5.62 -5.75
C THR A 8 -2.44 -4.52 -6.68
N HIS A 9 -3.74 -4.21 -6.69
CA HIS A 9 -4.30 -3.25 -7.62
C HIS A 9 -3.75 -1.84 -7.34
N PRO A 10 -3.19 -1.11 -8.35
CA PRO A 10 -2.54 0.19 -8.14
C PRO A 10 -3.40 1.20 -7.38
N ILE A 11 -4.68 1.32 -7.74
CA ILE A 11 -5.63 2.22 -7.05
C ILE A 11 -5.79 1.88 -5.56
N ARG A 12 -5.85 0.58 -5.20
CA ARG A 12 -5.98 0.14 -3.80
C ARG A 12 -4.70 0.44 -3.02
N LEU A 13 -3.54 0.19 -3.63
CA LEU A 13 -2.24 0.50 -3.04
C LEU A 13 -2.06 2.00 -2.83
N ALA A 14 -2.37 2.83 -3.85
CA ALA A 14 -2.27 4.28 -3.77
C ALA A 14 -3.21 4.84 -2.69
N LEU A 15 -4.41 4.28 -2.54
CA LEU A 15 -5.33 4.66 -1.47
C LEU A 15 -4.76 4.31 -0.09
N ALA A 16 -4.16 3.12 0.06
CA ALA A 16 -3.53 2.71 1.31
C ALA A 16 -2.35 3.63 1.66
N LEU A 17 -1.49 3.94 0.70
CA LEU A 17 -0.37 4.87 0.85
C LEU A 17 -0.85 6.26 1.30
N ASN A 18 -1.84 6.83 0.63
CA ASN A 18 -2.38 8.15 1.00
C ASN A 18 -3.01 8.14 2.40
N PHE A 19 -3.71 7.05 2.76
CA PHE A 19 -4.28 6.90 4.10
C PHE A 19 -3.19 6.78 5.16
N SER A 20 -2.10 6.02 4.93
CA SER A 20 -1.01 5.91 5.89
C SER A 20 -0.33 7.26 6.10
N VAL A 21 -0.05 8.00 5.03
CA VAL A 21 0.53 9.35 5.12
C VAL A 21 -0.42 10.29 5.88
N SER A 22 -1.73 10.24 5.62
CA SER A 22 -2.71 11.04 6.35
C SER A 22 -2.74 10.71 7.85
N TYR A 23 -2.67 9.43 8.22
CA TYR A 23 -2.60 9.03 9.63
C TYR A 23 -1.34 9.58 10.31
N PHE A 24 -0.21 9.60 9.60
CA PHE A 24 1.06 10.10 10.11
C PHE A 24 1.08 11.63 10.22
N GLU A 25 0.82 12.34 9.11
CA GLU A 25 1.01 13.79 9.01
C GLU A 25 -0.18 14.60 9.55
N ILE A 26 -1.41 14.12 9.40
CA ILE A 26 -2.62 14.90 9.73
C ILE A 26 -3.19 14.48 11.08
N LEU A 27 -3.29 13.17 11.33
CA LEU A 27 -3.90 12.63 12.55
C LEU A 27 -2.89 12.35 13.66
N ASN A 28 -1.60 12.64 13.44
CA ASN A 28 -0.50 12.43 14.38
C ASN A 28 -0.54 11.04 15.05
N SER A 29 -0.89 10.02 14.26
CA SER A 29 -1.13 8.64 14.70
C SER A 29 -0.16 7.70 13.97
N PRO A 30 1.15 7.78 14.24
CA PRO A 30 2.18 7.03 13.50
C PRO A 30 1.99 5.52 13.60
N ASP A 31 1.55 5.00 14.76
CA ASP A 31 1.30 3.56 14.92
C ASP A 31 0.26 3.03 13.94
N LYS A 32 -0.82 3.80 13.72
CA LYS A 32 -1.87 3.45 12.76
C LYS A 32 -1.39 3.57 11.32
N ALA A 33 -0.57 4.58 11.02
CA ALA A 33 0.07 4.73 9.72
C ALA A 33 0.93 3.51 9.39
N CYS A 34 1.81 3.12 10.31
CA CYS A 34 2.69 1.96 10.17
C CYS A 34 1.90 0.65 10.04
N GLN A 35 0.88 0.43 10.87
CA GLN A 35 0.03 -0.76 10.75
C GLN A 35 -0.66 -0.83 9.39
N LEU A 36 -1.20 0.28 8.90
CA LEU A 36 -1.91 0.33 7.63
C LEU A 36 -0.97 0.13 6.43
N ALA A 37 0.18 0.81 6.43
CA ALA A 37 1.19 0.65 5.38
C ALA A 37 1.77 -0.78 5.36
N LYS A 38 2.08 -1.34 6.54
CA LYS A 38 2.58 -2.71 6.67
C LYS A 38 1.57 -3.74 6.18
N GLN A 39 0.30 -3.64 6.59
CA GLN A 39 -0.74 -4.55 6.11
C GLN A 39 -0.90 -4.48 4.59
N ALA A 40 -0.91 -3.28 4.01
CA ALA A 40 -1.01 -3.12 2.56
C ALA A 40 0.19 -3.70 1.81
N PHE A 41 1.39 -3.53 2.37
CA PHE A 41 2.62 -4.12 1.84
C PHE A 41 2.57 -5.66 1.90
N ASP A 42 2.29 -6.22 3.08
CA ASP A 42 2.26 -7.67 3.31
C ASP A 42 1.19 -8.35 2.42
N ASP A 43 -0.02 -7.77 2.32
CA ASP A 43 -1.08 -8.27 1.44
C ASP A 43 -0.67 -8.25 -0.04
N ALA A 44 0.05 -7.19 -0.46
CA ALA A 44 0.47 -7.03 -1.85
C ALA A 44 1.62 -7.97 -2.22
N ILE A 45 2.56 -8.22 -1.29
CA ILE A 45 3.64 -9.19 -1.48
C ILE A 45 3.08 -10.60 -1.58
N ALA A 46 2.08 -10.96 -0.76
CA ALA A 46 1.46 -12.29 -0.77
C ALA A 46 0.77 -12.63 -2.11
N GLU A 47 0.32 -11.60 -2.86
CA GLU A 47 -0.39 -11.77 -4.13
C GLU A 47 0.37 -11.20 -5.33
N LEU A 48 1.66 -10.85 -5.17
CA LEU A 48 2.46 -10.19 -6.21
C LEU A 48 2.55 -11.04 -7.50
N ASP A 49 2.61 -12.35 -7.34
CA ASP A 49 2.67 -13.31 -8.46
C ASP A 49 1.39 -13.34 -9.31
N THR A 50 0.30 -12.71 -8.84
CA THR A 50 -0.99 -12.64 -9.55
C THR A 50 -1.15 -11.39 -10.44
N LEU A 51 -0.16 -10.48 -10.41
CA LEU A 51 -0.20 -9.25 -11.20
C LEU A 51 -0.08 -9.53 -12.70
N ASN A 52 -0.88 -8.80 -13.47
CA ASN A 52 -0.71 -8.73 -14.92
C ASN A 52 0.40 -7.74 -15.29
N ASP A 53 1.01 -7.93 -16.45
CA ASP A 53 2.13 -7.10 -16.94
C ASP A 53 1.74 -5.61 -17.04
N ASP A 54 0.48 -5.31 -17.39
CA ASP A 54 -0.01 -3.95 -17.57
C ASP A 54 0.02 -3.12 -16.27
N SER A 55 -0.25 -3.74 -15.12
CA SER A 55 -0.26 -3.06 -13.82
C SER A 55 0.98 -3.32 -12.98
N TYR A 56 1.90 -4.17 -13.46
CA TYR A 56 3.07 -4.61 -12.69
C TYR A 56 3.98 -3.46 -12.28
N LYS A 57 4.32 -2.57 -13.22
CA LYS A 57 5.22 -1.43 -12.95
C LYS A 57 4.62 -0.45 -11.94
N ASP A 58 3.35 -0.10 -12.11
CA ASP A 58 2.69 0.85 -11.22
C ASP A 58 2.51 0.28 -9.81
N SER A 59 2.11 -0.98 -9.72
CA SER A 59 1.89 -1.65 -8.43
C SER A 59 3.20 -1.82 -7.66
N THR A 60 4.27 -2.28 -8.33
CA THR A 60 5.58 -2.46 -7.71
C THR A 60 6.20 -1.13 -7.24
N LEU A 61 6.01 -0.04 -8.01
CA LEU A 61 6.42 1.30 -7.59
C LEU A 61 5.70 1.73 -6.29
N ILE A 62 4.38 1.53 -6.19
CA ILE A 62 3.63 1.94 -5.00
C ILE A 62 3.99 1.06 -3.79
N ILE A 63 4.20 -0.24 -3.98
CA ILE A 63 4.69 -1.16 -2.93
C ILE A 63 6.06 -0.71 -2.41
N GLN A 64 6.93 -0.25 -3.31
CA GLN A 64 8.23 0.30 -2.94
C GLN A 64 8.09 1.56 -2.07
N LEU A 65 7.20 2.48 -2.46
CA LEU A 65 6.91 3.69 -1.65
C LEU A 65 6.31 3.35 -0.28
N LEU A 66 5.45 2.33 -0.18
CA LEU A 66 4.93 1.85 1.10
C LEU A 66 6.06 1.34 2.02
N ARG A 67 7.05 0.63 1.46
CA ARG A 67 8.23 0.19 2.21
C ARG A 67 9.07 1.37 2.70
N ASP A 68 9.32 2.34 1.83
CA ASP A 68 10.16 3.49 2.16
C ASP A 68 9.53 4.33 3.28
N ASN A 69 8.20 4.49 3.24
CA ASN A 69 7.43 5.15 4.31
C ASN A 69 7.43 4.39 5.66
N LEU A 70 7.73 3.09 5.68
CA LEU A 70 7.86 2.31 6.91
C LEU A 70 9.26 2.40 7.52
N THR A 71 10.25 2.82 6.74
CA THR A 71 11.66 2.97 7.19
C THR A 71 12.01 4.38 7.65
N LEU A 72 11.12 5.35 7.39
CA LEU A 72 11.20 6.74 7.85
C LEU A 72 10.68 6.86 9.30
#